data_AF-A0A832SDB4-F1
#
_entry.id   AF-A0A832SDB4-F1
#
_cell.length_a   1.000
_cell.length_b   1.000
_cell.length_c   1.000
_cell.angle_alpha   90.00
_cell.angle_beta   90.00
_cell.angle_gamma   90.00
#
_symmetry.space_group_name_H-M   'P 1'
#
loop_
_entity.id
_entity.type
_entity.pdbx_description
1 polymer ?
#
loop_
_entity_poly.entity_id
_entity_poly.type
_entity_poly.pdbx_seq_one_letter_code
_entity_poly.pdbx_strand_id
1 'polypeptide(L)'
;MLNPTEISIFKYLKEPMNISDLAELLSLHHSTVSKAISSLESEGFVLKEKKGNHVFVRRSDSLHAQSLVDILNEFPMLPLSKLLTPSSLHVISVLEPPRSITEVSEITGLDRSTVSAAISRLAKYGIVIKANSKFLLSSRQTLFENFVDNYFKYKTNMNLRAVSQNGMLIWQRGPEFLFKAENLNTDFGSDLKNKIHPTAISIFPNYGFDVITDMKYYFFRKKSPCEEEFFIHTILIDPYSPIYNSYALALVPRLGSKNLLKYAIYYDIEAHVRNLLEYIDKKEKRSDFVLPWNEYQELLESLV
;
A
#
# COMPACT_ATOMS: atom_id res chain seq x y z
N MET A 1 -3.52 -12.78 8.12
CA MET A 1 -2.19 -12.48 8.67
C MET A 1 -1.76 -13.59 9.60
N LEU A 2 -0.46 -13.87 9.66
CA LEU A 2 0.08 -15.10 10.22
C LEU A 2 -0.18 -15.29 11.73
N ASN A 3 -0.97 -16.29 12.08
CA ASN A 3 -1.22 -16.71 13.45
C ASN A 3 -0.05 -17.59 13.98
N PRO A 4 0.00 -17.88 15.30
CA PRO A 4 1.08 -18.69 15.87
C PRO A 4 1.26 -20.06 15.18
N THR A 5 0.17 -20.75 14.84
CA THR A 5 0.19 -22.04 14.15
C THR A 5 0.79 -21.93 12.75
N GLU A 6 0.40 -20.90 11.99
CA GLU A 6 0.91 -20.64 10.65
C GLU A 6 2.41 -20.34 10.65
N ILE A 7 2.89 -19.57 11.63
CA ILE A 7 4.33 -19.30 11.79
C ILE A 7 5.08 -20.56 12.16
N SER A 8 4.54 -21.38 13.07
CA SER A 8 5.14 -22.67 13.41
C SER A 8 5.24 -23.57 12.18
N ILE A 9 4.14 -23.78 11.44
CA ILE A 9 4.14 -24.56 10.19
C ILE A 9 5.18 -24.03 9.22
N PHE A 10 5.17 -22.72 8.94
CA PHE A 10 6.13 -22.11 8.03
C PHE A 10 7.58 -22.32 8.49
N LYS A 11 7.86 -22.24 9.80
CA LYS A 11 9.20 -22.46 10.39
C LYS A 11 9.69 -23.90 10.19
N TYR A 12 8.82 -24.91 10.35
CA TYR A 12 9.19 -26.32 10.17
C TYR A 12 9.30 -26.75 8.70
N LEU A 13 8.61 -26.08 7.78
CA LEU A 13 8.68 -26.31 6.34
C LEU A 13 10.02 -25.89 5.71
N LYS A 14 11.13 -26.51 6.13
CA LYS A 14 12.45 -26.34 5.48
C LYS A 14 12.55 -27.17 4.20
N GLU A 15 11.89 -28.32 4.19
CA GLU A 15 11.76 -29.24 3.05
C GLU A 15 10.27 -29.50 2.76
N PRO A 16 9.90 -29.98 1.57
CA PRO A 16 8.52 -30.39 1.30
C PRO A 16 8.05 -31.49 2.26
N MET A 17 6.95 -31.26 2.97
CA MET A 17 6.38 -32.21 3.93
C MET A 17 4.92 -32.52 3.60
N ASN A 18 4.45 -33.73 3.92
CA ASN A 18 3.03 -34.04 3.82
C ASN A 18 2.25 -33.45 5.01
N ILE A 19 0.94 -33.22 4.85
CA ILE A 19 0.10 -32.59 5.89
C ILE A 19 0.00 -33.45 7.17
N SER A 20 -0.03 -34.78 7.04
CA SER A 20 -0.11 -35.71 8.17
C SER A 20 1.16 -35.67 9.02
N ASP A 21 2.34 -35.70 8.40
CA ASP A 21 3.64 -35.60 9.06
C ASP A 21 3.77 -34.27 9.81
N LEU A 22 3.30 -33.16 9.21
CA LEU A 22 3.26 -31.86 9.88
C LEU A 22 2.31 -31.86 11.09
N ALA A 23 1.18 -32.56 11.00
CA ALA A 23 0.22 -32.68 12.09
C ALA A 23 0.81 -33.48 13.27
N GLU A 24 1.48 -34.58 12.99
CA GLU A 24 2.19 -35.39 13.98
C GLU A 24 3.35 -34.60 14.62
N LEU A 25 4.20 -33.97 13.80
CA LEU A 25 5.36 -33.19 14.25
C LEU A 25 4.95 -32.04 15.17
N LEU A 26 3.86 -31.36 14.85
CA LEU A 26 3.34 -30.24 15.65
C LEU A 26 2.42 -30.68 16.79
N SER A 27 2.10 -31.98 16.88
CA SER A 27 1.10 -32.52 17.81
C SER A 27 -0.24 -31.77 17.72
N LEU A 28 -0.69 -31.49 16.50
CA LEU A 28 -1.94 -30.78 16.20
C LEU A 28 -2.90 -31.68 15.42
N HIS A 29 -4.21 -31.44 15.55
CA HIS A 29 -5.18 -32.11 14.69
C HIS A 29 -4.93 -31.79 13.21
N HIS A 30 -5.03 -32.81 12.35
CA HIS A 30 -4.89 -32.69 10.89
C HIS A 30 -5.78 -31.58 10.31
N SER A 31 -7.01 -31.43 10.81
CA SER A 31 -7.93 -30.37 10.38
C SER A 31 -7.41 -28.96 10.69
N THR A 32 -6.73 -28.77 11.82
CA THR A 32 -6.10 -27.50 12.21
C THR A 32 -4.95 -27.16 11.27
N VAL A 33 -4.07 -28.13 11.00
CA VAL A 33 -2.93 -27.94 10.10
C VAL A 33 -3.39 -27.68 8.67
N SER A 34 -4.36 -28.45 8.17
CA SER A 34 -4.92 -28.26 6.83
C SER A 34 -5.55 -26.88 6.63
N LYS A 35 -6.28 -26.36 7.64
CA LYS A 35 -6.83 -24.99 7.62
C LYS A 35 -5.72 -23.94 7.59
N ALA A 36 -4.71 -24.07 8.44
CA ALA A 36 -3.58 -23.15 8.48
C ALA A 36 -2.76 -23.14 7.17
N ILE A 37 -2.55 -24.31 6.57
CA ILE A 37 -1.87 -24.42 5.27
C ILE A 37 -2.69 -23.74 4.16
N SER A 38 -4.01 -23.92 4.17
CA SER A 38 -4.89 -23.29 3.18
C SER A 38 -4.89 -21.76 3.31
N SER A 39 -4.82 -21.25 4.54
CA SER A 39 -4.61 -19.82 4.82
C SER A 39 -3.24 -19.34 4.33
N LEU A 40 -2.15 -20.04 4.67
CA LEU A 40 -0.79 -19.73 4.18
C LEU A 40 -0.70 -19.72 2.65
N GLU A 41 -1.36 -20.65 1.98
CA GLU A 41 -1.40 -20.73 0.51
C GLU A 41 -2.15 -19.54 -0.09
N SER A 42 -3.31 -19.18 0.48
CA SER A 42 -4.07 -18.00 0.05
C SER A 42 -3.34 -16.67 0.25
N GLU A 43 -2.40 -16.64 1.21
CA GLU A 43 -1.52 -15.50 1.46
C GLU A 43 -0.16 -15.64 0.74
N GLY A 44 0.02 -16.65 -0.12
CA GLY A 44 1.19 -16.81 -0.99
C GLY A 44 2.47 -17.26 -0.29
N PHE A 45 2.39 -17.76 0.94
CA PHE A 45 3.54 -18.23 1.72
C PHE A 45 3.95 -19.66 1.40
N VAL A 46 2.99 -20.51 1.02
CA VAL A 46 3.24 -21.93 0.72
C VAL A 46 2.55 -22.33 -0.57
N LEU A 47 2.99 -23.44 -1.14
CA LEU A 47 2.37 -24.10 -2.29
C LEU A 47 2.02 -25.53 -1.92
N LYS A 48 0.83 -25.98 -2.34
CA LYS A 48 0.43 -27.39 -2.24
C LYS A 48 0.74 -28.11 -3.55
N GLU A 49 1.30 -29.30 -3.45
CA GLU A 49 1.54 -30.21 -4.56
C GLU A 49 0.91 -31.57 -4.26
N LYS A 50 -0.01 -32.01 -5.11
CA LYS A 50 -0.61 -33.34 -4.97
C LYS A 50 0.29 -34.38 -5.64
N LYS A 51 0.75 -35.37 -4.87
CA LYS A 51 1.51 -36.52 -5.37
C LYS A 51 0.76 -37.80 -4.97
N GLY A 52 0.02 -38.37 -5.92
CA GLY A 52 -0.88 -39.50 -5.68
C GLY A 52 -2.03 -39.11 -4.72
N ASN A 53 -2.16 -39.86 -3.62
CA ASN A 53 -3.16 -39.61 -2.57
C ASN A 53 -2.69 -38.64 -1.49
N HIS A 54 -1.43 -38.19 -1.54
CA HIS A 54 -0.86 -37.30 -0.53
C HIS A 54 -0.74 -35.87 -1.06
N VAL A 55 -0.96 -34.90 -0.17
CA VAL A 55 -0.73 -33.48 -0.44
C VAL A 55 0.55 -33.09 0.29
N PHE A 56 1.56 -32.70 -0.49
CA PHE A 56 2.81 -32.14 -0.01
C PHE A 56 2.72 -30.63 0.00
N VAL A 57 3.43 -30.02 0.94
CA VAL A 57 3.46 -28.57 1.14
C VAL A 57 4.90 -28.13 1.22
N ARG A 58 5.22 -27.07 0.49
CA ARG A 58 6.54 -26.41 0.53
C ARG A 58 6.38 -24.91 0.68
N ARG A 59 7.42 -24.23 1.12
CA ARG A 59 7.47 -22.76 1.06
C ARG A 59 7.38 -22.31 -0.41
N SER A 60 6.67 -21.20 -0.60
CA SER A 60 6.58 -20.51 -1.88
C SER A 60 7.87 -19.75 -2.16
N ASP A 61 8.19 -19.58 -3.44
CA ASP A 61 9.33 -18.78 -3.91
C ASP A 61 9.00 -17.28 -4.02
N SER A 62 7.87 -16.86 -3.42
CA SER A 62 7.48 -15.45 -3.37
C SER A 62 8.42 -14.61 -2.51
N LEU A 63 8.62 -13.34 -2.90
CA LEU A 63 9.55 -12.44 -2.21
C LEU A 63 9.21 -12.26 -0.72
N HIS A 64 7.93 -12.20 -0.37
CA HIS A 64 7.50 -12.05 1.03
C HIS A 64 7.65 -13.33 1.84
N ALA A 65 7.54 -14.51 1.22
CA ALA A 65 7.87 -15.78 1.88
C ALA A 65 9.37 -15.87 2.15
N GLN A 66 10.22 -15.51 1.19
CA GLN A 66 11.67 -15.46 1.37
C GLN A 66 12.07 -14.44 2.45
N SER A 67 11.50 -13.24 2.42
CA SER A 67 11.77 -12.22 3.45
C SER A 67 11.36 -12.69 4.86
N LEU A 68 10.31 -13.51 4.98
CA LEU A 68 9.93 -14.12 6.26
C LEU A 68 10.94 -15.18 6.72
N VAL A 69 11.54 -15.93 5.79
CA VAL A 69 12.65 -16.86 6.10
C VAL A 69 13.84 -16.08 6.66
N ASP A 70 14.20 -14.95 6.05
CA ASP A 70 15.30 -14.11 6.52
C ASP A 70 15.07 -13.61 7.95
N ILE A 71 13.86 -13.11 8.25
CA ILE A 71 13.48 -12.71 9.61
C ILE A 71 13.57 -13.89 10.59
N LEU A 72 13.11 -15.07 10.20
CA LEU A 72 13.15 -16.26 11.07
C LEU A 72 14.57 -16.75 11.34
N ASN A 73 15.47 -16.60 10.38
CA ASN A 73 16.88 -16.97 10.50
C ASN A 73 17.65 -15.98 11.37
N GLU A 74 17.46 -14.68 11.15
CA GLU A 74 18.14 -13.63 11.90
C GLU A 74 17.60 -13.50 13.33
N PHE A 75 16.28 -13.65 13.49
CA PHE A 75 15.60 -13.41 14.76
C PHE A 75 14.72 -14.59 15.21
N PRO A 76 15.31 -15.77 15.46
CA PRO A 76 14.55 -17.01 15.70
C PRO A 76 13.71 -17.01 16.97
N MET A 77 14.00 -16.11 17.92
CA MET A 77 13.34 -15.97 19.22
C MET A 77 12.28 -14.85 19.24
N LEU A 78 12.14 -14.06 18.17
CA LEU A 78 11.13 -13.00 18.14
C LEU A 78 9.72 -13.60 18.06
N PRO A 79 8.75 -13.07 18.82
CA PRO A 79 7.37 -13.53 18.77
C PRO A 79 6.67 -12.96 17.53
N LEU A 80 7.02 -13.46 16.34
CA LEU A 80 6.57 -12.92 15.06
C LEU A 80 5.05 -12.84 14.92
N SER A 81 4.30 -13.78 15.50
CA SER A 81 2.81 -13.75 15.45
C SER A 81 2.22 -12.57 16.22
N LYS A 82 2.95 -12.06 17.21
CA LYS A 82 2.58 -10.85 17.95
C LYS A 82 3.09 -9.59 17.24
N LEU A 83 4.19 -9.68 16.51
CA LEU A 83 4.83 -8.53 15.86
C LEU A 83 4.23 -8.22 14.50
N LEU A 84 4.01 -9.24 13.68
CA LEU A 84 3.50 -9.15 12.32
C LEU A 84 1.97 -9.23 12.32
N THR A 85 1.29 -8.36 13.07
CA THR A 85 -0.18 -8.24 13.00
C THR A 85 -0.59 -7.31 11.86
N PRO A 86 -1.84 -7.33 11.38
CA PRO A 86 -2.30 -6.41 10.34
C PRO A 86 -1.98 -4.94 10.65
N SER A 87 -2.25 -4.49 11.88
CA SER A 87 -1.94 -3.11 12.28
C SER A 87 -0.44 -2.79 12.29
N SER A 88 0.42 -3.72 12.71
CA SER A 88 1.87 -3.51 12.66
C SER A 88 2.38 -3.39 11.22
N LEU A 89 1.85 -4.18 10.28
CA LEU A 89 2.25 -4.08 8.87
C LEU A 89 1.88 -2.71 8.30
N HIS A 90 0.64 -2.25 8.54
CA HIS A 90 0.21 -0.91 8.12
C HIS A 90 1.10 0.19 8.71
N VAL A 91 1.45 0.07 9.99
CA VAL A 91 2.35 1.04 10.64
C VAL A 91 3.73 1.01 10.00
N ILE A 92 4.34 -0.17 9.84
CA ILE A 92 5.68 -0.30 9.24
C ILE A 92 5.71 0.31 7.84
N SER A 93 4.67 0.09 7.02
CA SER A 93 4.60 0.63 5.64
C SER A 93 4.53 2.16 5.53
N VAL A 94 4.44 2.88 6.66
CA VAL A 94 4.35 4.33 6.70
C VAL A 94 5.32 4.96 7.71
N LEU A 95 6.38 4.28 8.12
CA LEU A 95 7.38 4.88 9.03
C LEU A 95 8.63 5.43 8.32
N GLU A 96 8.62 5.40 7.00
CA GLU A 96 9.54 6.11 6.11
C GLU A 96 8.72 7.20 5.36
N PRO A 97 9.01 8.50 5.52
CA PRO A 97 9.91 9.16 6.49
C PRO A 97 9.36 9.10 7.95
N PRO A 98 10.08 9.62 8.98
CA PRO A 98 9.62 9.57 10.36
C PRO A 98 8.26 10.25 10.59
N ARG A 99 7.33 9.56 11.27
CA ARG A 99 5.93 10.02 11.48
C ARG A 99 5.49 9.95 12.94
N SER A 100 4.63 10.88 13.35
CA SER A 100 3.92 10.88 14.63
C SER A 100 2.75 9.88 14.60
N ILE A 101 2.21 9.53 15.78
CA ILE A 101 1.03 8.66 15.89
C ILE A 101 -0.17 9.25 15.11
N THR A 102 -0.34 10.57 15.14
CA THR A 102 -1.42 11.25 14.43
C THR A 102 -1.26 11.13 12.92
N GLU A 103 -0.07 11.39 12.38
CA GLU A 103 0.20 11.23 10.95
C GLU A 103 -0.02 9.77 10.51
N VAL A 104 0.50 8.79 11.24
CA VAL A 104 0.31 7.36 10.93
C VAL A 104 -1.17 6.96 10.98
N SER A 105 -1.92 7.44 11.96
CA SER A 105 -3.36 7.19 12.10
C SER A 105 -4.15 7.73 10.90
N GLU A 106 -3.81 8.94 10.46
CA GLU A 106 -4.50 9.59 9.34
C GLU A 106 -4.17 8.91 8.00
N ILE A 107 -2.90 8.53 7.79
CA ILE A 107 -2.47 7.84 6.56
C ILE A 107 -3.04 6.43 6.50
N THR A 108 -2.95 5.66 7.59
CA THR A 108 -3.36 4.24 7.58
C THR A 108 -4.86 4.03 7.80
N GLY A 109 -5.57 5.06 8.25
CA GLY A 109 -6.97 4.98 8.69
C GLY A 109 -7.18 4.17 9.97
N LEU A 110 -6.11 3.82 10.70
CA LEU A 110 -6.19 3.13 11.98
C LEU A 110 -6.45 4.12 13.11
N ASP A 111 -7.18 3.71 14.15
CA ASP A 111 -7.35 4.52 15.36
C ASP A 111 -6.01 4.81 16.03
N ARG A 112 -5.87 6.00 16.62
CA ARG A 112 -4.64 6.41 17.33
C ARG A 112 -4.24 5.42 18.43
N SER A 113 -5.20 4.82 19.12
CA SER A 113 -4.94 3.78 20.13
C SER A 113 -4.33 2.51 19.52
N THR A 114 -4.85 2.07 18.37
CA THR A 114 -4.34 0.94 17.59
C THR A 114 -2.92 1.21 17.08
N VAL A 115 -2.67 2.41 16.55
CA VAL A 115 -1.34 2.84 16.12
C VAL A 115 -0.37 2.86 17.29
N SER A 116 -0.76 3.47 18.41
CA SER A 116 0.06 3.55 19.63
C SER A 116 0.41 2.16 20.16
N ALA A 117 -0.55 1.24 20.19
CA ALA A 117 -0.33 -0.14 20.60
C ALA A 117 0.63 -0.88 19.67
N ALA A 118 0.48 -0.72 18.35
CA ALA A 118 1.38 -1.32 17.37
C ALA A 118 2.81 -0.77 17.49
N ILE A 119 2.98 0.56 17.57
CA ILE A 119 4.28 1.21 17.78
C ILE A 119 4.93 0.74 19.08
N SER A 120 4.20 0.75 20.19
CA SER A 120 4.73 0.32 21.51
C SER A 120 5.22 -1.13 21.47
N ARG A 121 4.47 -1.99 20.79
CA ARG A 121 4.82 -3.39 20.61
C ARG A 121 6.07 -3.58 19.76
N LEU A 122 6.20 -2.85 18.65
CA LEU A 122 7.38 -2.90 17.77
C LEU A 122 8.61 -2.30 18.47
N ALA A 123 8.43 -1.20 19.19
CA ALA A 123 9.49 -0.52 19.95
C ALA A 123 10.07 -1.39 21.06
N LYS A 124 9.25 -2.23 21.72
CA LYS A 124 9.71 -3.20 22.72
C LYS A 124 10.82 -4.13 22.21
N TYR A 125 10.87 -4.39 20.91
CA TYR A 125 11.88 -5.24 20.27
C TYR A 125 12.86 -4.45 19.39
N GLY A 126 12.88 -3.12 19.50
CA GLY A 126 13.81 -2.28 18.77
C GLY A 126 13.56 -2.21 17.25
N ILE A 127 12.38 -2.62 16.78
CA ILE A 127 11.99 -2.54 15.35
C ILE A 127 11.65 -1.09 14.99
N VAL A 128 11.01 -0.37 15.91
CA VAL A 128 10.65 1.04 15.78
C VAL A 128 11.39 1.83 16.84
N ILE A 129 11.94 2.97 16.46
CA ILE A 129 12.62 3.91 17.37
C ILE A 129 11.91 5.27 17.36
N LYS A 130 12.05 6.01 18.46
CA LYS A 130 11.50 7.36 18.60
C LYS A 130 12.60 8.39 18.37
N ALA A 131 12.37 9.35 17.48
CA ALA A 131 13.23 10.50 17.22
C ALA A 131 12.39 11.78 17.16
N ASN A 132 12.72 12.80 17.95
CA ASN A 132 12.05 14.11 17.94
C ASN A 132 10.51 14.02 18.00
N SER A 133 9.98 13.20 18.90
CA SER A 133 8.53 12.94 19.06
C SER A 133 7.83 12.26 17.86
N LYS A 134 8.59 11.85 16.85
CA LYS A 134 8.15 10.99 15.74
C LYS A 134 8.77 9.60 15.87
N PHE A 135 8.28 8.68 15.07
CA PHE A 135 8.71 7.29 15.02
C PHE A 135 9.24 6.96 13.64
N LEU A 136 10.24 6.09 13.58
CA LEU A 136 10.81 5.56 12.35
C LEU A 136 11.23 4.10 12.54
N LEU A 137 11.45 3.39 11.45
CA LEU A 137 12.04 2.07 11.50
C LEU A 137 13.51 2.16 11.93
N SER A 138 13.93 1.17 12.71
CA SER A 138 15.33 1.02 13.07
C SER A 138 16.12 0.56 11.86
N SER A 139 17.23 1.26 11.54
CA SER A 139 18.12 0.88 10.43
C SER A 139 18.74 -0.51 10.58
N ARG A 140 18.72 -1.08 11.81
CA ARG A 140 19.16 -2.45 12.09
C ARG A 140 18.12 -3.52 11.75
N GLN A 141 16.93 -3.11 11.30
CA GLN A 141 15.75 -3.97 11.16
C GLN A 141 15.12 -3.87 9.76
N THR A 142 15.94 -3.64 8.74
CA THR A 142 15.52 -3.55 7.32
C THR A 142 14.79 -4.81 6.82
N LEU A 143 15.03 -5.97 7.44
CA LEU A 143 14.29 -7.20 7.13
C LEU A 143 12.78 -7.04 7.32
N PHE A 144 12.33 -6.29 8.33
CA PHE A 144 10.89 -6.05 8.56
C PHE A 144 10.30 -5.15 7.47
N GLU A 145 11.01 -4.10 7.07
CA GLU A 145 10.62 -3.23 5.97
C GLU A 145 10.47 -4.02 4.67
N ASN A 146 11.52 -4.76 4.29
CA ASN A 146 11.52 -5.62 3.10
C ASN A 146 10.35 -6.62 3.11
N PHE A 147 10.10 -7.27 4.25
CA PHE A 147 8.98 -8.18 4.39
C PHE A 147 7.63 -7.48 4.18
N VAL A 148 7.41 -6.34 4.82
CA VAL A 148 6.15 -5.58 4.72
C VAL A 148 5.93 -5.08 3.29
N ASP A 149 6.95 -4.54 2.65
CA ASP A 149 6.89 -4.08 1.27
C ASP A 149 6.60 -5.21 0.30
N ASN A 150 7.33 -6.32 0.40
CA ASN A 150 7.11 -7.49 -0.45
C ASN A 150 5.71 -8.08 -0.23
N TYR A 151 5.24 -8.14 1.02
CA TYR A 151 3.91 -8.64 1.33
C TYR A 151 2.83 -7.76 0.71
N PHE A 152 2.92 -6.45 0.87
CA PHE A 152 1.94 -5.54 0.28
C PHE A 152 2.03 -5.50 -1.24
N LYS A 153 3.20 -5.60 -1.87
CA LYS A 153 3.32 -5.78 -3.33
C LYS A 153 2.58 -7.03 -3.81
N TYR A 154 2.72 -8.15 -3.09
CA TYR A 154 1.97 -9.36 -3.39
C TYR A 154 0.45 -9.15 -3.27
N LYS A 155 -0.02 -8.55 -2.16
CA LYS A 155 -1.45 -8.27 -1.97
C LYS A 155 -2.01 -7.30 -3.01
N THR A 156 -1.27 -6.26 -3.35
CA THR A 156 -1.65 -5.29 -4.39
C THR A 156 -1.78 -5.97 -5.74
N ASN A 157 -0.80 -6.79 -6.14
CA ASN A 157 -0.87 -7.54 -7.40
C ASN A 157 -2.04 -8.52 -7.43
N MET A 158 -2.32 -9.22 -6.32
CA MET A 158 -3.48 -10.09 -6.21
C MET A 158 -4.80 -9.32 -6.36
N ASN A 159 -4.95 -8.21 -5.63
CA ASN A 159 -6.15 -7.38 -5.69
C ASN A 159 -6.31 -6.75 -7.08
N LEU A 160 -5.24 -6.21 -7.67
CA LEU A 160 -5.26 -5.57 -8.98
C LEU A 160 -5.73 -6.53 -10.07
N ARG A 161 -5.20 -7.76 -10.09
CA ARG A 161 -5.63 -8.81 -11.04
C ARG A 161 -7.08 -9.23 -10.84
N ALA A 162 -7.56 -9.23 -9.60
CA ALA A 162 -8.96 -9.54 -9.31
C ALA A 162 -9.90 -8.43 -9.83
N VAL A 163 -9.49 -7.16 -9.75
CA VAL A 163 -10.34 -6.03 -10.13
C VAL A 163 -10.25 -5.66 -11.61
N SER A 164 -9.13 -5.92 -12.30
CA SER A 164 -9.00 -5.68 -13.73
C SER A 164 -7.91 -6.57 -14.34
N GLN A 165 -8.21 -7.17 -15.50
CA GLN A 165 -7.22 -7.96 -16.26
C GLN A 165 -6.07 -7.09 -16.80
N ASN A 166 -6.37 -5.85 -17.19
CA ASN A 166 -5.42 -4.89 -17.77
C ASN A 166 -5.10 -3.73 -16.80
N GLY A 167 -5.31 -3.94 -15.51
CA GLY A 167 -5.03 -2.93 -14.49
C GLY A 167 -3.53 -2.64 -14.39
N MET A 168 -3.17 -1.36 -14.43
CA MET A 168 -1.79 -0.90 -14.28
C MET A 168 -1.62 -0.18 -12.95
N LEU A 169 -0.72 -0.69 -12.11
CA LEU A 169 -0.31 -0.03 -10.88
C LEU A 169 0.44 1.28 -11.20
N ILE A 170 0.06 2.37 -10.55
CA ILE A 170 0.69 3.69 -10.70
C ILE A 170 1.50 4.03 -9.46
N TRP A 171 0.88 3.90 -8.28
CA TRP A 171 1.50 4.22 -7.00
C TRP A 171 1.00 3.29 -5.92
N GLN A 172 1.81 3.01 -4.91
CA GLN A 172 1.45 2.15 -3.79
C GLN A 172 2.08 2.64 -2.50
N ARG A 173 1.33 2.54 -1.39
CA ARG A 173 1.88 2.54 -0.04
C ARG A 173 1.08 1.60 0.86
N GLY A 174 1.76 0.62 1.44
CA GLY A 174 1.11 -0.40 2.22
C GLY A 174 -0.03 -1.07 1.42
N PRO A 175 -1.25 -1.17 1.98
CA PRO A 175 -2.41 -1.76 1.29
C PRO A 175 -3.12 -0.81 0.32
N GLU A 176 -2.77 0.48 0.33
CA GLU A 176 -3.41 1.49 -0.51
C GLU A 176 -2.62 1.65 -1.81
N PHE A 177 -3.32 1.77 -2.93
CA PHE A 177 -2.68 1.96 -4.23
C PHE A 177 -3.56 2.72 -5.22
N LEU A 178 -2.89 3.49 -6.08
CA LEU A 178 -3.45 4.14 -7.25
C LEU A 178 -3.20 3.27 -8.46
N PHE A 179 -4.23 3.05 -9.28
CA PHE A 179 -4.10 2.29 -10.51
C PHE A 179 -4.96 2.90 -11.61
N LYS A 180 -4.62 2.60 -12.87
CA LYS A 180 -5.45 2.88 -14.03
C LYS A 180 -5.92 1.60 -14.70
N ALA A 181 -7.11 1.64 -15.27
CA ALA A 181 -7.68 0.57 -16.05
C ALA A 181 -8.66 1.13 -17.08
N GLU A 182 -8.75 0.51 -18.25
CA GLU A 182 -9.81 0.79 -19.22
C GLU A 182 -11.17 0.38 -18.63
N ASN A 183 -11.25 -0.85 -18.13
CA ASN A 183 -12.44 -1.43 -17.54
C ASN A 183 -12.13 -2.20 -16.25
N LEU A 184 -13.09 -2.19 -15.32
CA LEU A 184 -13.10 -3.06 -14.16
C LEU A 184 -13.83 -4.36 -14.51
N ASN A 185 -13.40 -5.48 -13.94
CA ASN A 185 -14.10 -6.76 -14.08
C ASN A 185 -15.52 -6.64 -13.48
N THR A 186 -16.49 -7.42 -13.97
CA THR A 186 -17.88 -7.36 -13.46
C THR A 186 -18.12 -8.24 -12.25
N ASP A 187 -17.24 -9.22 -12.00
CA ASP A 187 -17.56 -10.40 -11.18
C ASP A 187 -16.76 -10.48 -9.86
N PHE A 188 -16.11 -9.40 -9.42
CA PHE A 188 -15.40 -9.40 -8.14
C PHE A 188 -16.33 -9.13 -6.95
N GLY A 189 -16.00 -9.71 -5.79
CA GLY A 189 -16.80 -9.62 -4.57
C GLY A 189 -17.03 -8.19 -4.07
N SER A 190 -18.14 -7.98 -3.37
CA SER A 190 -18.56 -6.68 -2.79
C SER A 190 -17.48 -6.03 -1.92
N ASP A 191 -16.70 -6.83 -1.20
CA ASP A 191 -15.61 -6.36 -0.34
C ASP A 191 -14.48 -5.65 -1.12
N LEU A 192 -14.23 -6.04 -2.37
CA LEU A 192 -13.29 -5.35 -3.25
C LEU A 192 -13.95 -4.12 -3.86
N LYS A 193 -15.21 -4.23 -4.29
CA LYS A 193 -15.97 -3.12 -4.88
C LYS A 193 -16.04 -1.90 -3.96
N ASN A 194 -16.29 -2.11 -2.67
CA ASN A 194 -16.37 -1.05 -1.68
C ASN A 194 -15.04 -0.35 -1.39
N LYS A 195 -13.92 -0.87 -1.94
CA LYS A 195 -12.59 -0.27 -1.77
C LYS A 195 -12.09 0.48 -3.01
N ILE A 196 -12.82 0.42 -4.12
CA ILE A 196 -12.40 1.02 -5.38
C ILE A 196 -13.13 2.34 -5.53
N HIS A 197 -12.39 3.44 -5.57
CA HIS A 197 -12.95 4.78 -5.68
C HIS A 197 -12.40 5.49 -6.91
N PRO A 198 -13.24 6.07 -7.79
CA PRO A 198 -12.75 6.90 -8.89
C PRO A 198 -11.98 8.10 -8.32
N THR A 199 -10.91 8.50 -9.00
CA THR A 199 -10.01 9.53 -8.50
C THR A 199 -9.25 10.24 -9.62
N ALA A 200 -8.37 11.18 -9.28
CA ALA A 200 -7.50 11.91 -10.20
C ALA A 200 -8.29 12.49 -11.39
N ILE A 201 -7.82 12.33 -12.63
CA ILE A 201 -8.52 12.87 -13.81
C ILE A 201 -9.89 12.23 -14.07
N SER A 202 -10.21 11.08 -13.48
CA SER A 202 -11.53 10.45 -13.67
C SER A 202 -12.67 11.13 -12.94
N ILE A 203 -12.37 12.01 -11.96
CA ILE A 203 -13.42 12.81 -11.28
C ILE A 203 -13.58 14.20 -11.89
N PHE A 204 -12.72 14.60 -12.84
CA PHE A 204 -12.69 15.94 -13.42
C PHE A 204 -14.00 16.36 -14.10
N PRO A 205 -14.76 15.46 -14.75
CA PRO A 205 -16.08 15.81 -15.28
C PRO A 205 -17.06 16.35 -14.23
N ASN A 206 -16.95 15.90 -12.97
CA ASN A 206 -17.76 16.43 -11.86
C ASN A 206 -17.44 17.89 -11.52
N TYR A 207 -16.29 18.37 -12.00
CA TYR A 207 -15.82 19.74 -11.86
C TYR A 207 -15.98 20.51 -13.18
N GLY A 208 -16.61 19.94 -14.21
CA GLY A 208 -16.76 20.62 -15.51
C GLY A 208 -15.46 20.69 -16.31
N PHE A 209 -14.55 19.74 -16.08
CA PHE A 209 -13.36 19.56 -16.90
C PHE A 209 -13.49 18.29 -17.74
N ASP A 210 -13.37 18.39 -19.06
CA ASP A 210 -13.40 17.26 -19.99
C ASP A 210 -11.98 16.87 -20.42
N VAL A 211 -11.45 15.82 -19.79
CA VAL A 211 -10.14 15.27 -20.12
C VAL A 211 -10.33 14.08 -21.04
N ILE A 212 -9.89 14.20 -22.30
CA ILE A 212 -9.98 13.12 -23.28
C ILE A 212 -9.02 11.99 -22.88
N THR A 213 -9.57 10.90 -22.33
CA THR A 213 -8.81 9.70 -22.01
C THR A 213 -9.71 8.46 -21.97
N ASP A 214 -9.20 7.35 -22.51
CA ASP A 214 -9.86 6.05 -22.40
C ASP A 214 -9.54 5.34 -21.07
N MET A 215 -8.61 5.89 -20.29
CA MET A 215 -8.14 5.30 -19.03
C MET A 215 -8.88 5.90 -17.84
N LYS A 216 -9.40 5.03 -16.98
CA LYS A 216 -10.00 5.44 -15.69
C LYS A 216 -9.03 5.18 -14.55
N TYR A 217 -8.96 6.12 -13.63
CA TYR A 217 -8.06 6.14 -12.49
C TYR A 217 -8.86 5.87 -11.22
N TYR A 218 -8.34 4.95 -10.41
CA TYR A 218 -8.98 4.52 -9.19
C TYR A 218 -7.99 4.44 -8.05
N PHE A 219 -8.44 4.81 -6.85
CA PHE A 219 -7.71 4.60 -5.62
C PHE A 219 -8.31 3.44 -4.86
N PHE A 220 -7.48 2.47 -4.48
CA PHE A 220 -7.87 1.31 -3.69
C PHE A 220 -7.63 1.59 -2.21
N ARG A 221 -8.71 1.79 -1.44
CA ARG A 221 -8.67 1.95 0.03
C ARG A 221 -10.07 1.75 0.61
N LYS A 222 -10.21 1.62 1.94
CA LYS A 222 -11.54 1.42 2.56
C LYS A 222 -12.45 2.66 2.57
N LYS A 223 -11.87 3.86 2.64
CA LYS A 223 -12.61 5.12 2.79
C LYS A 223 -12.51 5.91 1.50
N SER A 224 -13.61 6.46 1.00
CA SER A 224 -13.54 7.30 -0.21
C SER A 224 -12.54 8.46 -0.03
N PRO A 225 -11.72 8.75 -1.04
CA PRO A 225 -10.84 9.92 -1.02
C PRO A 225 -11.64 11.23 -0.94
N CYS A 226 -11.07 12.24 -0.30
CA CYS A 226 -11.57 13.61 -0.30
C CYS A 226 -11.05 14.40 -1.51
N GLU A 227 -11.50 15.64 -1.66
CA GLU A 227 -11.17 16.46 -2.82
C GLU A 227 -9.68 16.81 -2.91
N GLU A 228 -9.03 17.06 -1.77
CA GLU A 228 -7.59 17.28 -1.70
C GLU A 228 -6.78 16.05 -2.11
N GLU A 229 -7.29 14.85 -1.85
CA GLU A 229 -6.66 13.61 -2.33
C GLU A 229 -6.79 13.47 -3.85
N PHE A 230 -7.85 13.99 -4.48
CA PHE A 230 -7.94 14.02 -5.95
C PHE A 230 -6.81 14.84 -6.58
N PHE A 231 -6.50 16.00 -6.00
CA PHE A 231 -5.35 16.81 -6.40
C PHE A 231 -4.04 16.03 -6.30
N ILE A 232 -3.80 15.39 -5.15
CA ILE A 232 -2.58 14.60 -4.91
C ILE A 232 -2.50 13.40 -5.86
N HIS A 233 -3.59 12.66 -6.05
CA HIS A 233 -3.63 11.49 -6.92
C HIS A 233 -3.38 11.84 -8.38
N THR A 234 -3.82 13.01 -8.85
CA THR A 234 -3.51 13.50 -10.20
C THR A 234 -2.00 13.70 -10.38
N ILE A 235 -1.32 14.30 -9.39
CA ILE A 235 0.14 14.45 -9.42
C ILE A 235 0.83 13.08 -9.39
N LEU A 236 0.34 12.14 -8.57
CA LEU A 236 0.93 10.79 -8.46
C LEU A 236 0.80 9.95 -9.72
N ILE A 237 0.01 10.35 -10.72
CA ILE A 237 0.00 9.69 -12.04
C ILE A 237 1.39 9.74 -12.66
N ASP A 238 1.97 10.94 -12.70
CA ASP A 238 3.35 11.19 -13.10
C ASP A 238 3.78 12.57 -12.57
N PRO A 239 4.52 12.64 -11.45
CA PRO A 239 4.95 13.90 -10.85
C PRO A 239 5.86 14.72 -11.77
N TYR A 240 6.51 14.09 -12.73
CA TYR A 240 7.43 14.74 -13.67
C TYR A 240 6.70 15.30 -14.90
N SER A 241 5.42 14.99 -15.08
CA SER A 241 4.63 15.45 -16.22
C SER A 241 4.06 16.85 -16.00
N PRO A 242 4.44 17.84 -16.84
CA PRO A 242 3.83 19.17 -16.80
C PRO A 242 2.31 19.15 -17.01
N ILE A 243 1.82 18.19 -17.79
CA ILE A 243 0.39 18.05 -18.10
C ILE A 243 -0.40 17.62 -16.87
N TYR A 244 0.01 16.54 -16.19
CA TYR A 244 -0.70 16.08 -14.98
C TYR A 244 -0.58 17.09 -13.84
N ASN A 245 0.56 17.75 -13.70
CA ASN A 245 0.70 18.85 -12.74
C ASN A 245 -0.24 20.01 -13.08
N SER A 246 -0.40 20.37 -14.36
CA SER A 246 -1.35 21.39 -14.80
C SER A 246 -2.81 21.00 -14.53
N TYR A 247 -3.17 19.73 -14.78
CA TYR A 247 -4.49 19.19 -14.42
C TYR A 247 -4.75 19.26 -12.92
N ALA A 248 -3.79 18.89 -12.08
CA ALA A 248 -3.93 19.04 -10.64
C ALA A 248 -4.15 20.51 -10.27
N LEU A 249 -3.35 21.41 -10.85
CA LEU A 249 -3.46 22.85 -10.61
C LEU A 249 -4.83 23.44 -11.01
N ALA A 250 -5.51 22.88 -12.00
CA ALA A 250 -6.87 23.28 -12.38
C ALA A 250 -7.90 23.15 -11.23
N LEU A 251 -7.66 22.26 -10.26
CA LEU A 251 -8.52 22.08 -9.10
C LEU A 251 -8.28 23.14 -7.99
N VAL A 252 -7.10 23.77 -7.95
CA VAL A 252 -6.69 24.66 -6.85
C VAL A 252 -7.68 25.80 -6.57
N PRO A 253 -8.25 26.50 -7.58
CA PRO A 253 -9.21 27.59 -7.33
C PRO A 253 -10.47 27.15 -6.55
N ARG A 254 -10.84 25.86 -6.61
CA ARG A 254 -12.02 25.32 -5.93
C ARG A 254 -11.70 24.75 -4.55
N LEU A 255 -10.54 24.12 -4.40
CA LEU A 255 -10.16 23.40 -3.17
C LEU A 255 -9.55 24.31 -2.09
N GLY A 256 -8.88 25.39 -2.48
CA GLY A 256 -8.09 26.22 -1.56
C GLY A 256 -6.79 25.54 -1.10
N SER A 257 -5.80 26.33 -0.66
CA SER A 257 -4.40 25.88 -0.55
C SER A 257 -3.98 25.21 0.77
N LYS A 258 -4.65 25.50 1.90
CA LYS A 258 -4.17 25.07 3.23
C LYS A 258 -4.26 23.56 3.45
N ASN A 259 -5.32 22.90 2.99
CA ASN A 259 -5.48 21.46 3.16
C ASN A 259 -4.60 20.65 2.21
N LEU A 260 -4.26 21.19 1.03
CA LEU A 260 -3.42 20.50 0.04
C LEU A 260 -2.03 20.16 0.60
N LEU A 261 -1.41 21.06 1.35
CA LEU A 261 -0.10 20.80 1.96
C LEU A 261 -0.15 19.70 3.03
N LYS A 262 -1.25 19.61 3.79
CA LYS A 262 -1.45 18.53 4.77
C LYS A 262 -1.42 17.16 4.07
N TYR A 263 -2.18 17.01 2.98
CA TYR A 263 -2.19 15.76 2.22
C TYR A 263 -0.89 15.55 1.45
N ALA A 264 -0.23 16.59 0.95
CA ALA A 264 1.08 16.46 0.32
C ALA A 264 2.14 15.87 1.27
N ILE A 265 2.12 16.26 2.56
CA ILE A 265 2.95 15.64 3.60
C ILE A 265 2.59 14.16 3.76
N TYR A 266 1.29 13.84 3.81
CA TYR A 266 0.84 12.47 3.96
C TYR A 266 1.29 11.56 2.82
N TYR A 267 1.45 12.09 1.61
CA TYR A 267 1.92 11.34 0.44
C TYR A 267 3.41 11.51 0.12
N ASP A 268 4.18 12.22 0.98
CA ASP A 268 5.62 12.50 0.81
C ASP A 268 5.97 13.32 -0.44
N ILE A 269 5.06 14.19 -0.89
CA ILE A 269 5.25 15.07 -2.05
C ILE A 269 5.12 16.56 -1.69
N GLU A 270 5.33 16.91 -0.42
CA GLU A 270 5.19 18.28 0.08
C GLU A 270 6.01 19.30 -0.72
N ALA A 271 7.30 19.01 -0.96
CA ALA A 271 8.18 19.92 -1.68
C ALA A 271 7.70 20.18 -3.12
N HIS A 272 7.20 19.14 -3.79
CA HIS A 272 6.64 19.24 -5.14
C HIS A 272 5.39 20.10 -5.16
N VAL A 273 4.43 19.82 -4.25
CA VAL A 273 3.19 20.60 -4.16
C VAL A 273 3.46 22.06 -3.82
N ARG A 274 4.46 22.36 -2.96
CA ARG A 274 4.87 23.74 -2.68
C ARG A 274 5.36 24.46 -3.94
N ASN A 275 6.15 23.79 -4.79
CA ASN A 275 6.62 24.35 -6.06
C ASN A 275 5.44 24.67 -6.99
N LEU A 276 4.48 23.74 -7.12
CA LEU A 276 3.29 23.94 -7.94
C LEU A 276 2.41 25.10 -7.45
N LEU A 277 2.23 25.24 -6.13
CA LEU A 277 1.46 26.35 -5.57
C LEU A 277 2.19 27.70 -5.77
N GLU A 278 3.50 27.73 -5.61
CA GLU A 278 4.32 28.92 -5.89
C GLU A 278 4.23 29.33 -7.37
N TYR A 279 4.15 28.36 -8.29
CA TYR A 279 3.94 28.62 -9.71
C TYR A 279 2.62 29.35 -9.98
N ILE A 280 1.52 28.96 -9.33
CA ILE A 280 0.22 29.66 -9.45
C ILE A 280 0.30 31.09 -8.94
N ASP A 281 1.00 31.32 -7.82
CA ASP A 281 1.14 32.64 -7.23
C ASP A 281 2.00 33.57 -8.11
N LYS A 282 3.11 33.06 -8.64
CA LYS A 282 4.09 33.85 -9.39
C LYS A 282 3.82 33.93 -10.88
N LYS A 283 3.03 33.00 -11.43
CA LYS A 283 2.68 32.92 -12.85
C LYS A 283 3.90 32.83 -13.78
N GLU A 284 4.95 32.16 -13.31
CA GLU A 284 6.23 32.06 -14.00
C GLU A 284 6.75 30.62 -13.94
N LYS A 285 7.19 30.10 -15.09
CA LYS A 285 7.85 28.80 -15.14
C LYS A 285 9.20 28.87 -14.42
N ARG A 286 9.31 28.14 -13.31
CA ARG A 286 10.52 28.05 -12.47
C ARG A 286 11.02 26.61 -12.30
N SER A 287 10.30 25.65 -12.86
CA SER A 287 10.64 24.23 -12.83
C SER A 287 10.20 23.57 -14.14
N ASP A 288 10.81 22.44 -14.46
CA ASP A 288 10.40 21.61 -15.60
C ASP A 288 9.14 20.81 -15.33
N PHE A 289 8.59 20.90 -14.11
CA PHE A 289 7.35 20.24 -13.69
C PHE A 289 6.10 21.00 -14.12
N VAL A 290 6.23 22.20 -14.69
CA VAL A 290 5.11 23.05 -15.09
C VAL A 290 5.30 23.54 -16.52
N LEU A 291 4.18 23.78 -17.19
CA LEU A 291 4.16 24.44 -18.49
C LEU A 291 4.54 25.93 -18.34
N PRO A 292 4.98 26.58 -19.42
CA PRO A 292 4.91 28.04 -19.53
C PRO A 292 3.51 28.56 -19.17
N TRP A 293 3.43 29.73 -18.53
CA TRP A 293 2.17 30.24 -17.99
C TRP A 293 1.08 30.41 -19.06
N ASN A 294 1.45 30.87 -20.25
CA ASN A 294 0.54 30.99 -21.39
C ASN A 294 -0.01 29.61 -21.84
N GLU A 295 0.86 28.60 -21.98
CA GLU A 295 0.45 27.24 -22.36
C GLU A 295 -0.46 26.61 -21.29
N TYR A 296 -0.19 26.88 -20.01
CA TYR A 296 -1.07 26.46 -18.92
C TYR A 296 -2.46 27.10 -19.03
N GLN A 297 -2.56 28.40 -19.35
CA GLN A 297 -3.85 29.06 -19.54
C GLN A 297 -4.62 28.48 -20.73
N GLU A 298 -3.95 28.28 -21.87
CA GLU A 298 -4.54 27.65 -23.06
C GLU A 298 -5.03 26.23 -22.74
N LEU A 299 -4.27 25.45 -21.97
CA LEU A 299 -4.69 24.12 -21.53
C LEU A 299 -5.97 24.20 -20.67
N LEU A 300 -6.03 25.12 -19.70
CA LEU A 300 -7.23 25.27 -18.87
C LEU A 300 -8.48 25.62 -19.68
N GLU A 301 -8.33 26.48 -20.69
CA GLU A 301 -9.44 26.83 -21.59
C GLU A 301 -9.89 25.63 -22.41
N SER A 302 -8.97 24.74 -22.81
CA SER A 302 -9.31 23.53 -23.57
C SER A 302 -10.04 22.45 -22.75
N LEU A 303 -10.03 22.55 -21.42
CA LEU A 303 -10.68 21.59 -20.53
C LEU A 303 -12.16 21.91 -20.27
N VAL A 304 -12.65 23.09 -20.64
CA VAL A 304 -14.02 23.57 -20.37
C VAL A 304 -14.85 23.55 -21.63
#